data_AF-A0A0K0Y8S0-F1
#
_entry.id   AF-A0A0K0Y8S0-F1
#
_cell.length_a   1.000
_cell.length_b   1.000
_cell.length_c   1.000
_cell.angle_alpha   90.00
_cell.angle_beta   90.00
_cell.angle_gamma   90.00
#
_symmetry.space_group_name_H-M   'P 1'
#
loop_
_entity.id
_entity.type
_entity.pdbx_description
1 polymer ?
#
loop_
_entity_poly.entity_id
_entity_poly.type
_entity_poly.pdbx_seq_one_letter_code
_entity_poly.pdbx_strand_id
1 'polypeptide(L)'
;MFRRNRTAATFALAAGFWLLRRGPVGLGIAASLVLASGILLQLRVNQIDAKNAAALAAGPPAIIEIANATPSSGANGVNEVVLQSELVWEMTYDLWYEESSRTDYVAMFPLVAAGSINTKEILGYALFQAKDDSFETLTPETVKAWLVDEGALGPVLNLNGALRGAGKWQDHVEDAFVQEGIAMPANPIVIWPYVDGREAAFAPADFGGFTIFGVFSKIAGALGLLALLKLAFAQKSEDMPEIEDPDTASHVDPVAFDPAPQRKAAPLWKQRSGLVDEEDYVPAPTRHEPLRYEEPVLNAPAVTPARSKFGIRKVLIGIVGGLFFLGLAATVSDLIGKSSEANALETRSIEETVAQNAATAIVPDADPNRHWTDIDVAPIAEWFVAKFFLAIAGDVDAQILLGGMLIGLFVAMFALRWFFIVRRALRPKTTARFDSMGLN
;
A
#
# COMPACT_ATOMS: atom_id res chain seq x y z
N MET A 1 -10.76 9.48 -26.20
CA MET A 1 -9.37 9.52 -25.71
C MET A 1 -9.13 8.71 -24.41
N PHE A 2 -10.13 7.99 -23.87
CA PHE A 2 -10.09 7.37 -22.52
C PHE A 2 -9.67 5.88 -22.44
N ARG A 3 -9.16 5.26 -23.51
CA ARG A 3 -8.85 3.80 -23.52
C ARG A 3 -7.45 3.42 -23.01
N ARG A 4 -6.62 4.38 -22.56
CA ARG A 4 -5.17 4.15 -22.33
C ARG A 4 -4.74 3.89 -20.88
N ASN A 5 -5.57 4.15 -19.86
CA ASN A 5 -5.13 4.12 -18.46
C ASN A 5 -5.39 2.80 -17.70
N ARG A 6 -6.26 1.91 -18.21
CA ARG A 6 -6.54 0.58 -17.59
C ARG A 6 -5.33 -0.36 -17.56
N THR A 7 -4.32 -0.08 -18.37
CA THR A 7 -3.12 -0.92 -18.43
C THR A 7 -2.22 -0.67 -17.21
N ALA A 8 -1.97 0.57 -16.80
CA ALA A 8 -0.91 0.89 -15.83
C ALA A 8 -1.04 0.20 -14.46
N ALA A 9 -2.21 0.25 -13.81
CA ALA A 9 -2.43 -0.36 -12.50
C ALA A 9 -2.37 -1.90 -12.55
N THR A 10 -2.98 -2.49 -13.57
CA THR A 10 -2.96 -3.94 -13.81
C THR A 10 -1.54 -4.43 -14.09
N PHE A 11 -0.75 -3.65 -14.84
CA PHE A 11 0.66 -3.91 -15.08
C PHE A 11 1.50 -3.80 -13.79
N ALA A 12 1.23 -2.82 -12.92
CA ALA A 12 1.96 -2.66 -11.65
C ALA A 12 1.72 -3.83 -10.68
N LEU A 13 0.46 -4.28 -10.52
CA LEU A 13 0.13 -5.45 -9.70
C LEU A 13 0.69 -6.74 -10.29
N ALA A 14 0.58 -6.94 -11.61
CA ALA A 14 1.15 -8.10 -12.29
C ALA A 14 2.69 -8.11 -12.19
N ALA A 15 3.34 -6.95 -12.33
CA ALA A 15 4.78 -6.81 -12.16
C ALA A 15 5.21 -7.10 -10.72
N GLY A 16 4.47 -6.59 -9.72
CA GLY A 16 4.73 -6.87 -8.30
C GLY A 16 4.60 -8.36 -7.97
N PHE A 17 3.53 -9.01 -8.44
CA PHE A 17 3.33 -10.44 -8.25
C PHE A 17 4.42 -11.27 -8.96
N TRP A 18 4.80 -10.88 -10.17
CA TRP A 18 5.87 -11.51 -10.93
C TRP A 18 7.24 -11.36 -10.23
N LEU A 19 7.53 -10.19 -9.66
CA LEU A 19 8.76 -9.91 -8.92
C LEU A 19 8.85 -10.74 -7.64
N LEU A 20 7.75 -10.88 -6.89
CA LEU A 20 7.69 -11.75 -5.69
C LEU A 20 7.90 -13.23 -6.04
N ARG A 21 7.51 -13.63 -7.26
CA ARG A 21 7.65 -15.01 -7.76
C ARG A 21 9.08 -15.35 -8.18
N ARG A 22 9.93 -14.36 -8.53
CA ARG A 22 11.35 -14.49 -8.93
C ARG A 22 12.32 -14.92 -7.81
N GLY A 23 11.85 -15.61 -6.78
CA GLY A 23 12.73 -16.16 -5.74
C GLY A 23 13.29 -15.09 -4.79
N PRO A 24 14.49 -15.27 -4.23
CA PRO A 24 15.14 -14.30 -3.34
C PRO A 24 15.65 -13.05 -4.09
N VAL A 25 16.04 -13.20 -5.37
CA VAL A 25 16.55 -12.08 -6.19
C VAL A 25 15.49 -10.99 -6.38
N GLY A 26 14.24 -11.38 -6.65
CA GLY A 26 13.15 -10.42 -6.79
C GLY A 26 12.86 -9.63 -5.51
N LEU A 27 12.94 -10.28 -4.35
CA LEU A 27 12.80 -9.61 -3.05
C LEU A 27 13.96 -8.65 -2.76
N GLY A 28 15.20 -9.03 -3.14
CA GLY A 28 16.36 -8.15 -3.03
C GLY A 28 16.21 -6.89 -3.88
N ILE A 29 15.75 -7.02 -5.13
CA ILE A 29 15.49 -5.87 -6.02
C ILE A 29 14.40 -4.97 -5.41
N ALA A 30 13.30 -5.55 -4.91
CA ALA A 30 12.24 -4.77 -4.26
C ALA A 30 12.75 -4.00 -3.04
N ALA A 31 13.56 -4.63 -2.19
CA ALA A 31 14.16 -3.98 -1.03
C ALA A 31 15.02 -2.77 -1.44
N SER A 32 15.87 -2.92 -2.46
CA SER A 32 16.69 -1.83 -2.98
C SER A 32 15.86 -0.68 -3.55
N LEU A 33 14.77 -0.99 -4.27
CA LEU A 33 13.86 0.03 -4.80
C LEU A 33 13.14 0.80 -3.69
N VAL A 34 12.63 0.10 -2.67
CA VAL A 34 12.01 0.74 -1.50
C VAL A 34 13.01 1.65 -0.79
N LEU A 35 14.22 1.17 -0.54
CA LEU A 35 15.27 1.98 0.09
C LEU A 35 15.59 3.23 -0.75
N ALA A 36 15.78 3.07 -2.06
CA ALA A 36 16.06 4.18 -2.97
C ALA A 36 14.93 5.21 -3.00
N SER A 37 13.67 4.78 -3.01
CA SER A 37 12.51 5.67 -2.91
C SER A 37 12.49 6.44 -1.59
N GLY A 38 12.78 5.76 -0.47
CA GLY A 38 12.90 6.41 0.84
C GLY A 38 13.98 7.50 0.87
N ILE A 39 15.13 7.25 0.25
CA ILE A 39 16.21 8.25 0.12
C ILE A 39 15.74 9.44 -0.73
N LEU A 40 15.11 9.19 -1.88
CA LEU A 40 14.64 10.26 -2.76
C LEU A 40 13.58 11.15 -2.10
N LEU A 41 12.63 10.54 -1.37
CA LEU A 41 11.61 11.28 -0.63
C LEU A 41 12.24 12.10 0.51
N GLN A 42 13.18 11.52 1.27
CA GLN A 42 13.89 12.24 2.31
C GLN A 42 14.69 13.42 1.75
N LEU A 43 15.34 13.26 0.58
CA LEU A 43 16.04 14.36 -0.09
C LEU A 43 15.10 15.50 -0.47
N ARG A 44 13.85 15.21 -0.87
CA ARG A 44 12.85 16.24 -1.16
C ARG A 44 12.43 16.99 0.10
N VAL A 45 12.17 16.28 1.20
CA VAL A 45 11.85 16.91 2.50
C VAL A 45 13.01 17.80 2.94
N ASN A 46 14.24 17.29 2.91
CA ASN A 46 15.43 18.08 3.27
C ASN A 46 15.61 19.32 2.37
N GLN A 47 15.23 19.24 1.09
CA GLN A 47 15.25 20.41 0.19
C GLN A 47 14.19 21.44 0.55
N ILE A 48 12.99 21.01 0.95
CA ILE A 48 11.93 21.90 1.44
C ILE A 48 12.39 22.55 2.75
N ASP A 49 12.91 21.79 3.70
CA ASP A 49 13.44 22.30 4.97
C ASP A 49 14.59 23.29 4.73
N ALA A 50 15.49 22.99 3.78
CA ALA A 50 16.56 23.90 3.40
C ALA A 50 16.04 25.20 2.79
N LYS A 51 14.96 25.14 1.98
CA LYS A 51 14.30 26.34 1.43
C LYS A 51 13.61 27.14 2.54
N ASN A 52 12.91 26.47 3.46
CA ASN A 52 12.25 27.11 4.59
C ASN A 52 13.27 27.77 5.51
N ALA A 53 14.40 27.11 5.80
CA ALA A 53 15.49 27.67 6.57
C ALA A 53 16.16 28.87 5.86
N ALA A 54 16.35 28.78 4.53
CA ALA A 54 16.88 29.89 3.74
C ALA A 54 15.91 31.09 3.70
N ALA A 55 14.61 30.83 3.55
CA ALA A 55 13.58 31.86 3.66
C ALA A 55 13.60 32.50 5.04
N LEU A 56 13.64 31.69 6.11
CA LEU A 56 13.70 32.17 7.48
C LEU A 56 14.89 33.12 7.69
N ALA A 57 16.08 32.72 7.23
CA ALA A 57 17.31 33.52 7.29
C ALA A 57 17.26 34.81 6.45
N ALA A 58 16.51 34.82 5.34
CA ALA A 58 16.34 36.01 4.50
C ALA A 58 15.44 37.09 5.13
N GLY A 59 14.72 36.75 6.21
CA GLY A 59 13.72 37.64 6.83
C GLY A 59 12.40 37.67 6.05
N PRO A 60 11.37 38.34 6.61
CA PRO A 60 10.06 38.45 5.96
C PRO A 60 10.17 39.24 4.65
N PRO A 61 9.35 38.91 3.62
CA PRO A 61 9.33 39.67 2.38
C PRO A 61 8.79 41.09 2.59
N ALA A 62 9.03 41.96 1.61
CA ALA A 62 8.48 43.31 1.63
C ALA A 62 6.95 43.28 1.67
N ILE A 63 6.36 44.25 2.35
CA ILE A 63 4.91 44.40 2.45
C ILE A 63 4.35 44.78 1.08
N ILE A 64 3.29 44.10 0.65
CA ILE A 64 2.57 44.34 -0.60
C ILE A 64 1.12 44.67 -0.26
N GLU A 65 0.61 45.80 -0.76
CA GLU A 65 -0.81 46.10 -0.67
C GLU A 65 -1.62 45.13 -1.53
N ILE A 66 -2.76 44.65 -1.02
CA ILE A 66 -3.58 43.66 -1.72
C ILE A 66 -4.06 44.12 -3.11
N ALA A 67 -4.25 45.43 -3.32
CA ALA A 67 -4.60 45.99 -4.63
C ALA A 67 -3.52 45.77 -5.70
N ASN A 68 -2.26 45.65 -5.28
CA ASN A 68 -1.11 45.45 -6.16
C ASN A 68 -0.65 43.98 -6.21
N ALA A 69 -1.21 43.13 -5.35
CA ALA A 69 -0.84 41.72 -5.28
C ALA A 69 -1.45 40.94 -6.44
N THR A 70 -0.72 39.93 -6.89
CA THR A 70 -1.16 38.93 -7.87
C THR A 70 -1.04 37.55 -7.23
N PRO A 71 -1.74 36.51 -7.76
CA PRO A 71 -1.55 35.14 -7.29
C PRO A 71 -0.10 34.64 -7.36
N SER A 72 0.74 35.28 -8.19
CA SER A 72 2.18 34.99 -8.34
C SER A 72 3.11 35.93 -7.55
N SER A 73 2.56 36.83 -6.72
CA SER A 73 3.36 37.80 -5.93
C SER A 73 4.08 37.17 -4.73
N GLY A 74 3.90 35.88 -4.48
CA GLY A 74 4.59 35.16 -3.41
C GLY A 74 6.11 35.16 -3.63
N ALA A 75 6.85 35.52 -2.60
CA ALA A 75 8.29 35.58 -2.62
C ALA A 75 8.93 34.20 -2.40
N ASN A 76 10.21 34.09 -2.80
CA ASN A 76 11.19 33.13 -2.27
C ASN A 76 10.95 31.63 -2.51
N GLY A 77 10.16 31.23 -3.51
CA GLY A 77 10.00 29.80 -3.88
C GLY A 77 9.31 28.93 -2.83
N VAL A 78 8.84 29.56 -1.74
CA VAL A 78 7.97 28.99 -0.67
C VAL A 78 6.59 29.67 -0.64
N ASN A 79 6.35 30.61 -1.56
CA ASN A 79 5.12 31.40 -1.71
C ASN A 79 4.78 32.24 -0.47
N GLU A 80 5.78 32.67 0.30
CA GLU A 80 5.60 33.56 1.44
C GLU A 80 5.25 34.98 0.97
N VAL A 81 4.31 35.65 1.65
CA VAL A 81 3.96 37.05 1.40
C VAL A 81 3.65 37.76 2.71
N VAL A 82 3.91 39.06 2.77
CA VAL A 82 3.32 39.96 3.76
C VAL A 82 2.33 40.87 3.05
N LEU A 83 1.05 40.58 3.20
CA LEU A 83 -0.04 41.26 2.51
C LEU A 83 -0.67 42.31 3.43
N GLN A 84 -0.66 43.57 3.01
CA GLN A 84 -1.44 44.61 3.69
C GLN A 84 -2.84 44.65 3.12
N SER A 85 -3.84 44.44 3.96
CA SER A 85 -5.25 44.40 3.59
C SER A 85 -6.14 44.78 4.76
N GLU A 86 -7.32 45.28 4.44
CA GLU A 86 -8.38 45.48 5.42
C GLU A 86 -9.28 44.24 5.46
N LEU A 87 -9.51 43.70 6.66
CA LEU A 87 -10.46 42.61 6.86
C LEU A 87 -11.87 43.17 6.87
N VAL A 88 -12.77 42.60 6.07
CA VAL A 88 -14.20 42.90 6.17
C VAL A 88 -14.78 42.13 7.35
N TRP A 89 -14.62 42.68 8.55
CA TRP A 89 -14.84 41.95 9.81
C TRP A 89 -16.29 41.47 9.99
N GLU A 90 -17.26 42.27 9.54
CA GLU A 90 -18.68 41.93 9.58
C GLU A 90 -19.05 40.73 8.69
N MET A 91 -18.17 40.35 7.76
CA MET A 91 -18.37 39.25 6.81
C MET A 91 -17.44 38.07 7.10
N THR A 92 -17.27 37.75 8.38
CA THR A 92 -16.49 36.58 8.80
C THR A 92 -17.32 35.31 8.60
N TYR A 93 -16.71 34.27 8.04
CA TYR A 93 -17.36 32.97 7.84
C TYR A 93 -16.63 31.86 8.58
N ASP A 94 -17.43 31.06 9.26
CA ASP A 94 -17.01 29.82 9.89
C ASP A 94 -17.19 28.67 8.89
N LEU A 95 -16.08 28.20 8.32
CA LEU A 95 -16.09 27.08 7.40
C LEU A 95 -15.81 25.79 8.17
N TRP A 96 -16.73 24.84 8.05
CA TRP A 96 -16.66 23.52 8.68
C TRP A 96 -16.52 22.46 7.60
N TYR A 97 -15.54 21.58 7.75
CA TYR A 97 -15.34 20.44 6.87
C TYR A 97 -15.38 19.16 7.68
N GLU A 98 -16.49 18.42 7.57
CA GLU A 98 -16.67 17.14 8.25
C GLU A 98 -16.18 15.99 7.38
N GLU A 99 -15.15 15.30 7.86
CA GLU A 99 -14.73 13.99 7.38
C GLU A 99 -15.18 12.88 8.34
N SER A 100 -15.14 11.63 7.87
CA SER A 100 -15.56 10.46 8.64
C SER A 100 -14.85 10.28 10.00
N SER A 101 -13.70 10.93 10.19
CA SER A 101 -12.83 10.80 11.35
C SER A 101 -12.56 12.12 12.08
N ARG A 102 -12.87 13.28 11.48
CA ARG A 102 -12.47 14.59 11.99
C ARG A 102 -13.33 15.71 11.40
N THR A 103 -13.59 16.73 12.20
CA THR A 103 -14.14 18.01 11.72
C THR A 103 -13.02 19.03 11.72
N ASP A 104 -12.70 19.58 10.55
CA ASP A 104 -11.78 20.71 10.44
C ASP A 104 -12.56 22.02 10.46
N TYR A 105 -11.92 23.06 10.97
CA TYR A 105 -12.48 24.40 11.08
C TYR A 105 -11.50 25.45 10.54
N VAL A 106 -12.02 26.35 9.71
CA VAL A 106 -11.30 27.51 9.17
C VAL A 106 -12.19 28.73 9.24
N ALA A 107 -11.67 29.82 9.81
CA ALA A 107 -12.33 31.13 9.72
C ALA A 107 -11.87 31.85 8.44
N MET A 108 -12.82 32.26 7.60
CA MET A 108 -12.57 33.01 6.38
C MET A 108 -12.92 34.49 6.58
N PHE A 109 -12.01 35.36 6.18
CA PHE A 109 -12.22 36.80 6.14
C PHE A 109 -12.03 37.32 4.72
N PRO A 110 -13.05 37.96 4.11
CA PRO A 110 -12.87 38.70 2.87
C PRO A 110 -11.88 39.84 3.04
N LEU A 111 -11.06 40.06 2.01
CA LEU A 111 -10.02 41.07 2.02
C LEU A 111 -10.31 42.15 0.98
N VAL A 112 -10.16 43.40 1.40
CA VAL A 112 -10.26 44.59 0.54
C VAL A 112 -9.01 45.45 0.69
N ALA A 113 -8.83 46.40 -0.24
CA ALA A 113 -7.77 47.39 -0.12
C ALA A 113 -7.98 48.27 1.13
N ALA A 114 -6.88 48.69 1.76
CA ALA A 114 -6.94 49.55 2.94
C ALA A 114 -7.66 50.87 2.63
N GLY A 115 -8.61 51.25 3.48
CA GLY A 115 -9.43 52.46 3.30
C GLY A 115 -10.61 52.27 2.34
N SER A 116 -10.91 51.03 1.96
CA SER A 116 -12.15 50.72 1.22
C SER A 116 -13.36 50.98 2.10
N ILE A 117 -14.42 51.53 1.50
CA ILE A 117 -15.72 51.72 2.14
C ILE A 117 -16.79 50.79 1.54
N ASN A 118 -16.41 49.96 0.56
CA ASN A 118 -17.33 49.15 -0.22
C ASN A 118 -17.04 47.67 0.00
N THR A 119 -17.96 46.98 0.69
CA THR A 119 -17.89 45.54 0.96
C THR A 119 -17.97 44.69 -0.30
N LYS A 120 -18.32 45.27 -1.46
CA LYS A 120 -18.38 44.57 -2.75
C LYS A 120 -17.07 44.54 -3.52
N GLU A 121 -16.06 45.33 -3.12
CA GLU A 121 -14.76 45.41 -3.77
C GLU A 121 -13.76 44.40 -3.18
N ILE A 122 -14.21 43.16 -3.02
CA ILE A 122 -13.38 42.07 -2.49
C ILE A 122 -12.29 41.74 -3.52
N LEU A 123 -11.05 41.65 -3.04
CA LEU A 123 -9.87 41.31 -3.86
C LEU A 123 -9.36 39.90 -3.57
N GLY A 124 -9.72 39.35 -2.42
CA GLY A 124 -9.28 38.04 -1.96
C GLY A 124 -9.92 37.64 -0.64
N TYR A 125 -9.38 36.61 -0.02
CA TYR A 125 -9.81 36.14 1.30
C TYR A 125 -8.62 35.53 2.05
N ALA A 126 -8.63 35.68 3.38
CA ALA A 126 -7.70 35.04 4.29
C ALA A 126 -8.39 33.84 4.96
N LEU A 127 -7.68 32.71 5.03
CA LEU A 127 -8.13 31.48 5.68
C LEU A 127 -7.28 31.22 6.93
N PHE A 128 -7.91 31.33 8.09
CA PHE A 128 -7.29 31.09 9.40
C PHE A 128 -7.65 29.69 9.87
N GLN A 129 -6.67 28.80 9.90
CA GLN A 129 -6.88 27.43 10.36
C GLN A 129 -6.68 27.33 11.87
N ALA A 130 -7.64 26.73 12.57
CA ALA A 130 -7.45 26.37 13.97
C ALA A 130 -6.54 25.15 14.07
N LYS A 131 -5.59 25.20 15.02
CA LYS A 131 -4.69 24.07 15.29
C LYS A 131 -5.37 22.99 16.14
N ASP A 132 -6.22 23.44 17.06
CA ASP A 132 -6.93 22.62 18.03
C ASP A 132 -8.44 22.82 17.86
N ASP A 133 -9.26 21.96 18.49
CA ASP A 133 -10.73 22.11 18.55
C ASP A 133 -11.17 23.41 19.25
N SER A 134 -10.23 24.26 19.69
CA SER A 134 -10.49 25.64 20.05
C SER A 134 -10.76 26.45 18.78
N PHE A 135 -12.03 26.60 18.45
CA PHE A 135 -12.54 27.37 17.31
C PHE A 135 -12.24 28.89 17.37
N GLU A 136 -11.37 29.35 18.29
CA GLU A 136 -10.91 30.74 18.37
C GLU A 136 -9.63 30.91 17.54
N THR A 137 -9.80 31.24 16.26
CA THR A 137 -8.70 31.39 15.28
C THR A 137 -7.98 32.74 15.33
N LEU A 138 -8.62 33.78 15.85
CA LEU A 138 -8.06 35.13 15.97
C LEU A 138 -8.21 35.64 17.40
N THR A 139 -7.14 35.49 18.18
CA THR A 139 -7.07 36.12 19.50
C THR A 139 -6.89 37.65 19.35
N PRO A 140 -7.39 38.46 20.28
CA PRO A 140 -7.14 39.91 20.30
C PRO A 140 -5.64 40.25 20.24
N GLU A 141 -4.79 39.40 20.83
CA GLU A 141 -3.34 39.52 20.79
C GLU A 141 -2.79 39.37 19.37
N THR A 142 -3.27 38.36 18.61
CA THR A 142 -2.86 38.14 17.21
C THR A 142 -3.27 39.32 16.33
N VAL A 143 -4.52 39.80 16.46
CA VAL A 143 -5.00 40.97 15.71
C VAL A 143 -4.15 42.19 16.03
N LYS A 144 -3.89 42.46 17.31
CA LYS A 144 -3.09 43.60 17.76
C LYS A 144 -1.64 43.55 17.26
N ALA A 145 -1.06 42.36 17.15
CA ALA A 145 0.30 42.20 16.63
C ALA A 145 0.42 42.56 15.15
N TRP A 146 -0.66 42.40 14.38
CA TRP A 146 -0.67 42.65 12.94
C TRP A 146 -1.35 43.97 12.54
N LEU A 147 -2.03 44.61 13.48
CA LEU A 147 -2.77 45.85 13.29
C LEU A 147 -1.86 46.99 12.86
N VAL A 148 -2.20 47.60 11.73
CA VAL A 148 -1.56 48.81 11.21
C VAL A 148 -2.44 50.03 11.46
N ASP A 149 -3.73 49.89 11.17
CA ASP A 149 -4.72 50.97 11.26
C ASP A 149 -6.13 50.41 11.45
N GLU A 150 -7.08 51.27 11.85
CA GLU A 150 -8.51 50.95 11.88
C GLU A 150 -9.18 51.51 10.62
N GLY A 151 -9.62 50.62 9.74
CA GLY A 151 -10.32 50.96 8.51
C GLY A 151 -11.82 51.16 8.72
N ALA A 152 -12.54 51.44 7.63
CA ALA A 152 -13.98 51.69 7.67
C ALA A 152 -14.82 50.41 7.79
N LEU A 153 -14.31 49.29 7.29
CA LEU A 153 -14.96 47.97 7.28
C LEU A 153 -14.35 47.01 8.31
N GLY A 154 -13.14 47.30 8.80
CA GLY A 154 -12.48 46.53 9.84
C GLY A 154 -11.00 46.89 10.01
N PRO A 155 -10.24 46.04 10.72
CA PRO A 155 -8.83 46.31 10.96
C PRO A 155 -8.00 46.16 9.69
N VAL A 156 -7.08 47.11 9.47
CA VAL A 156 -6.04 47.02 8.44
C VAL A 156 -4.86 46.25 9.02
N LEU A 157 -4.57 45.08 8.46
CA LEU A 157 -3.55 44.17 8.97
C LEU A 157 -2.42 43.95 7.97
N ASN A 158 -1.22 43.70 8.48
CA ASN A 158 -0.12 43.11 7.71
C ASN A 158 -0.11 41.59 7.91
N LEU A 159 -0.79 40.87 7.01
CA LEU A 159 -0.94 39.42 7.04
C LEU A 159 0.33 38.75 6.51
N ASN A 160 1.14 38.16 7.40
CA ASN A 160 2.23 37.27 6.99
C ASN A 160 1.71 35.84 6.81
N GLY A 161 1.88 35.26 5.62
CA GLY A 161 1.37 33.93 5.31
C GLY A 161 1.89 33.35 3.99
N ALA A 162 1.25 32.28 3.54
CA ALA A 162 1.50 31.67 2.25
C ALA A 162 0.37 31.97 1.25
N LEU A 163 0.71 32.32 0.01
CA LEU A 163 -0.24 32.35 -1.10
C LEU A 163 -0.45 30.93 -1.63
N ARG A 164 -1.66 30.40 -1.44
CA ARG A 164 -2.07 29.05 -1.86
C ARG A 164 -3.56 29.05 -2.14
N GLY A 165 -4.03 28.22 -3.06
CA GLY A 165 -5.47 28.06 -3.28
C GLY A 165 -6.20 27.56 -2.02
N ALA A 166 -7.52 27.68 -1.99
CA ALA A 166 -8.35 27.18 -0.89
C ALA A 166 -8.32 25.64 -0.77
N GLY A 167 -7.93 24.92 -1.83
CA GLY A 167 -7.86 23.47 -1.82
C GLY A 167 -9.23 22.85 -1.56
N LYS A 168 -9.34 21.98 -0.54
CA LYS A 168 -10.61 21.37 -0.14
C LYS A 168 -11.69 22.36 0.32
N TRP A 169 -11.31 23.59 0.64
CA TRP A 169 -12.24 24.62 1.12
C TRP A 169 -12.90 25.42 -0.01
N GLN A 170 -12.49 25.22 -1.26
CA GLN A 170 -12.94 26.03 -2.38
C GLN A 170 -14.46 26.07 -2.52
N ASP A 171 -15.12 24.91 -2.46
CA ASP A 171 -16.58 24.80 -2.60
C ASP A 171 -17.30 25.54 -1.46
N HIS A 172 -16.80 25.43 -0.22
CA HIS A 172 -17.36 26.13 0.94
C HIS A 172 -17.16 27.65 0.87
N VAL A 173 -16.02 28.10 0.33
CA VAL A 173 -15.77 29.52 0.09
C VAL A 173 -16.74 30.05 -0.96
N GLU A 174 -16.92 29.35 -2.07
CA GLU A 174 -17.85 29.75 -3.12
C GLU A 174 -19.29 29.86 -2.59
N ASP A 175 -19.74 28.87 -1.82
CA ASP A 175 -21.05 28.90 -1.17
C ASP A 175 -21.21 30.08 -0.21
N ALA A 176 -20.17 30.40 0.57
CA ALA A 176 -20.19 31.54 1.50
C ALA A 176 -20.37 32.88 0.77
N PHE A 177 -19.66 33.10 -0.34
CA PHE A 177 -19.83 34.31 -1.16
C PHE A 177 -21.22 34.40 -1.80
N VAL A 178 -21.76 33.27 -2.28
CA VAL A 178 -23.10 33.20 -2.87
C VAL A 178 -24.18 33.53 -1.85
N GLN A 179 -24.09 33.01 -0.63
CA GLN A 179 -25.06 33.25 0.44
C GLN A 179 -25.23 34.73 0.76
N GLU A 180 -24.16 35.51 0.64
CA GLU A 180 -24.13 36.94 0.99
C GLU A 180 -24.33 37.84 -0.22
N GLY A 181 -24.61 37.23 -1.38
CA GLY A 181 -24.88 37.95 -2.61
C GLY A 181 -23.67 38.74 -3.11
N ILE A 182 -22.45 38.29 -2.78
CA ILE A 182 -21.22 38.90 -3.27
C ILE A 182 -20.61 38.05 -4.36
N ALA A 183 -20.21 38.71 -5.45
CA ALA A 183 -19.51 38.04 -6.54
C ALA A 183 -18.08 37.71 -6.09
N MET A 184 -17.72 36.43 -6.16
CA MET A 184 -16.33 36.01 -5.97
C MET A 184 -15.44 36.63 -7.06
N PRO A 185 -14.26 37.17 -6.72
CA PRO A 185 -13.33 37.68 -7.72
C PRO A 185 -12.91 36.58 -8.68
N ALA A 186 -12.70 36.91 -9.96
CA ALA A 186 -12.28 35.91 -10.96
C ALA A 186 -10.90 35.30 -10.67
N ASN A 187 -10.02 36.04 -9.98
CA ASN A 187 -8.69 35.58 -9.55
C ASN A 187 -8.45 36.05 -8.11
N PRO A 188 -9.10 35.42 -7.12
CA PRO A 188 -9.00 35.89 -5.75
C PRO A 188 -7.60 35.64 -5.20
N ILE A 189 -7.09 36.59 -4.43
CA ILE A 189 -5.87 36.38 -3.64
C ILE A 189 -6.24 35.56 -2.41
N VAL A 190 -5.64 34.38 -2.29
CA VAL A 190 -5.90 33.47 -1.17
C VAL A 190 -4.65 33.37 -0.32
N ILE A 191 -4.75 33.87 0.91
CA ILE A 191 -3.66 33.84 1.88
C ILE A 191 -4.01 32.94 3.05
N TRP A 192 -3.02 32.15 3.48
CA TRP A 192 -3.05 31.35 4.70
C TRP A 192 -2.09 31.96 5.71
N PRO A 193 -2.57 32.83 6.63
CA PRO A 193 -1.70 33.51 7.58
C PRO A 193 -1.03 32.56 8.56
N TYR A 194 0.21 32.86 8.95
CA TYR A 194 0.95 32.11 9.96
C TYR A 194 0.55 32.56 11.36
N VAL A 195 -0.55 32.01 11.87
CA VAL A 195 -1.11 32.38 13.19
C VAL A 195 -0.12 32.14 14.33
N ASP A 196 0.60 31.02 14.31
CA ASP A 196 1.65 30.66 15.28
C ASP A 196 3.00 31.40 15.03
N GLY A 197 3.02 32.29 14.04
CA GLY A 197 4.21 32.99 13.62
C GLY A 197 5.00 32.28 12.53
N ARG A 198 5.83 33.07 11.84
CA ARG A 198 6.65 32.67 10.70
C ARG A 198 7.64 31.55 11.04
N GLU A 199 8.24 31.62 12.23
CA GLU A 199 9.23 30.64 12.70
C GLU A 199 8.63 29.25 12.86
N ALA A 200 7.41 29.17 13.40
CA ALA A 200 6.68 27.91 13.54
C ALA A 200 6.26 27.35 12.18
N ALA A 201 5.82 28.19 11.24
CA ALA A 201 5.43 27.76 9.90
C ALA A 201 6.60 27.20 9.07
N PHE A 202 7.82 27.66 9.34
CA PHE A 202 9.04 27.18 8.69
C PHE A 202 9.85 26.21 9.53
N ALA A 203 9.38 25.88 10.73
CA ALA A 203 10.01 24.85 11.54
C ALA A 203 9.98 23.53 10.77
N PRO A 204 11.07 22.75 10.77
CA PRO A 204 11.02 21.39 10.25
C PRO A 204 9.92 20.65 11.01
N ALA A 205 9.12 19.87 10.28
CA ALA A 205 8.05 19.10 10.91
C ALA A 205 8.63 18.28 12.07
N ASP A 206 7.98 18.36 13.23
CA ASP A 206 8.41 17.68 14.45
C ASP A 206 8.05 16.20 14.32
N PHE A 207 8.78 15.51 13.44
CA PHE A 207 8.64 14.09 13.22
C PHE A 207 9.21 13.40 14.47
N GLY A 208 8.39 13.19 15.50
CA GLY A 208 8.74 12.56 16.79
C GLY A 208 9.53 11.24 16.65
N GLY A 209 10.80 11.34 16.28
CA GLY A 209 11.70 10.25 15.92
C GLY A 209 11.50 9.56 14.55
N PHE A 210 10.48 9.89 13.74
CA PHE A 210 10.16 9.14 12.51
C PHE A 210 10.51 9.88 11.22
N THR A 211 11.72 9.65 10.71
CA THR A 211 12.06 10.09 9.35
C THR A 211 11.40 9.19 8.30
N ILE A 212 10.98 9.74 7.16
CA ILE A 212 10.48 8.96 6.01
C ILE A 212 11.49 7.87 5.64
N PHE A 213 12.78 8.22 5.62
CA PHE A 213 13.85 7.25 5.43
C PHE A 213 13.84 6.12 6.48
N GLY A 214 13.58 6.44 7.75
CA GLY A 214 13.44 5.47 8.83
C GLY A 214 12.33 4.45 8.58
N VAL A 215 11.18 4.87 8.06
CA VAL A 215 10.08 3.95 7.71
C VAL A 215 10.48 3.06 6.52
N PHE A 216 10.96 3.66 5.43
CA PHE A 216 11.33 2.92 4.22
C PHE A 216 12.51 1.97 4.44
N SER A 217 13.49 2.35 5.26
CA SER A 217 14.62 1.48 5.61
C SER A 217 14.20 0.26 6.44
N LYS A 218 13.23 0.40 7.35
CA LYS A 218 12.63 -0.75 8.07
C LYS A 218 11.93 -1.71 7.10
N ILE A 219 11.13 -1.18 6.16
CA ILE A 219 10.45 -2.00 5.14
C ILE A 219 11.48 -2.70 4.24
N ALA A 220 12.48 -1.98 3.73
CA ALA A 220 13.55 -2.52 2.92
C ALA A 220 14.35 -3.60 3.68
N GLY A 221 14.67 -3.36 4.96
CA GLY A 221 15.32 -4.32 5.84
C GLY A 221 14.52 -5.61 6.01
N ALA A 222 13.20 -5.50 6.23
CA ALA A 222 12.31 -6.66 6.32
C ALA A 222 12.28 -7.47 5.01
N LEU A 223 12.20 -6.80 3.86
CA LEU A 223 12.24 -7.45 2.54
C LEU A 223 13.59 -8.12 2.27
N GLY A 224 14.71 -7.46 2.63
CA GLY A 224 16.05 -8.01 2.53
C GLY A 224 16.24 -9.26 3.39
N LEU A 225 15.74 -9.23 4.63
CA LEU A 225 15.79 -10.40 5.52
C LEU A 225 14.94 -11.55 4.99
N LEU A 226 13.76 -11.27 4.44
CA LEU A 226 12.94 -12.28 3.76
C LEU A 226 13.63 -12.87 2.52
N ALA A 227 14.37 -12.08 1.76
CA ALA A 227 15.16 -12.55 0.63
C ALA A 227 16.25 -13.54 1.09
N LEU A 228 17.01 -13.18 2.13
CA LEU A 228 18.03 -14.04 2.73
C LEU A 228 17.43 -15.33 3.30
N LEU A 229 16.30 -15.21 3.98
CA LEU A 229 15.55 -16.34 4.52
C LEU A 229 15.15 -17.32 3.40
N LYS A 230 14.58 -16.80 2.31
CA LYS A 230 14.17 -17.58 1.15
C LYS A 230 15.38 -18.23 0.44
N LEU A 231 16.54 -17.56 0.43
CA LEU A 231 17.78 -18.10 -0.11
C LEU A 231 18.33 -19.25 0.76
N ALA A 232 18.34 -19.09 2.08
CA ALA A 232 18.74 -20.15 3.02
C ALA A 232 17.78 -21.37 3.00
N PHE A 233 16.51 -21.13 2.66
CA PHE A 233 15.48 -22.18 2.55
C PHE A 233 15.23 -22.68 1.13
N ALA A 234 15.91 -22.14 0.11
CA ALA A 234 15.92 -22.77 -1.20
C ALA A 234 16.54 -24.15 -1.02
N GLN A 235 15.70 -25.19 -0.95
CA GLN A 235 16.18 -26.56 -1.01
C GLN A 235 16.99 -26.64 -2.31
N LYS A 236 18.28 -26.94 -2.17
CA LYS A 236 19.02 -27.58 -3.26
C LYS A 236 18.09 -28.69 -3.70
N SER A 237 17.53 -28.59 -4.90
CA SER A 237 16.92 -29.74 -5.54
C SER A 237 18.02 -30.78 -5.44
N GLU A 238 17.90 -31.71 -4.49
CA GLU A 238 18.69 -32.92 -4.51
C GLU A 238 18.54 -33.37 -5.94
N ASP A 239 19.67 -33.35 -6.65
CA ASP A 239 19.79 -33.81 -8.02
C ASP A 239 18.94 -35.07 -8.07
N MET A 240 17.75 -34.93 -8.65
CA MET A 240 16.83 -36.05 -8.78
C MET A 240 17.69 -37.02 -9.56
N PRO A 241 18.12 -38.16 -8.96
CA PRO A 241 19.11 -39.00 -9.58
C PRO A 241 18.61 -39.20 -11.00
N GLU A 242 19.40 -38.72 -11.95
CA GLU A 242 19.11 -38.88 -13.36
C GLU A 242 18.76 -40.35 -13.48
N ILE A 243 17.48 -40.63 -13.75
CA ILE A 243 17.02 -41.99 -13.91
C ILE A 243 17.78 -42.41 -15.14
N GLU A 244 18.91 -43.09 -14.92
CA GLU A 244 19.72 -43.71 -15.95
C GLU A 244 18.72 -44.56 -16.72
N ASP A 245 18.41 -44.11 -17.94
CA ASP A 245 17.43 -44.74 -18.79
C ASP A 245 17.79 -46.23 -18.82
N PRO A 246 16.90 -47.15 -18.38
CA PRO A 246 17.25 -48.57 -18.22
C PRO A 246 17.66 -49.22 -19.55
N ASP A 247 17.54 -48.52 -20.67
CA ASP A 247 17.95 -48.95 -22.01
C ASP A 247 19.46 -48.91 -22.27
N THR A 248 20.31 -48.48 -21.32
CA THR A 248 21.78 -48.59 -21.45
C THR A 248 22.40 -49.76 -20.69
N ALA A 249 21.62 -50.51 -19.89
CA ALA A 249 22.10 -51.73 -19.26
C ALA A 249 21.88 -52.94 -20.19
N SER A 250 22.99 -53.40 -20.79
CA SER A 250 23.18 -54.72 -21.39
C SER A 250 22.35 -55.07 -22.63
N HIS A 251 23.00 -54.95 -23.78
CA HIS A 251 22.73 -55.73 -24.97
C HIS A 251 22.94 -57.22 -24.62
N VAL A 252 21.89 -57.88 -24.12
CA VAL A 252 21.81 -59.34 -24.05
C VAL A 252 21.16 -59.79 -25.35
N ASP A 253 21.86 -60.61 -26.12
CA ASP A 253 21.34 -61.22 -27.34
C ASP A 253 19.96 -61.84 -27.07
N PRO A 254 18.93 -61.54 -27.87
CA PRO A 254 17.63 -62.14 -27.70
C PRO A 254 17.75 -63.65 -28.00
N VAL A 255 17.64 -64.47 -26.96
CA VAL A 255 17.28 -65.89 -27.14
C VAL A 255 15.94 -65.88 -27.85
N ALA A 256 15.91 -66.49 -29.04
CA ALA A 256 14.73 -66.62 -29.87
C ALA A 256 13.63 -67.36 -29.10
N PHE A 257 12.76 -66.59 -28.45
CA PHE A 257 11.48 -67.07 -27.96
C PHE A 257 10.53 -67.03 -29.14
N ASP A 258 10.15 -68.20 -29.62
CA ASP A 258 9.08 -68.37 -30.60
C ASP A 258 7.77 -67.97 -29.88
N PRO A 259 7.15 -66.82 -30.19
CA PRO A 259 5.96 -66.41 -29.48
C PRO A 259 4.82 -67.35 -29.90
N ALA A 260 4.41 -68.21 -28.97
CA ALA A 260 3.17 -68.98 -29.13
C ALA A 260 2.04 -68.01 -29.52
N PRO A 261 1.15 -68.39 -30.46
CA PRO A 261 0.16 -67.50 -31.03
C PRO A 261 -0.71 -66.90 -29.92
N GLN A 262 -0.52 -65.61 -29.65
CA GLN A 262 -1.38 -64.87 -28.73
C GLN A 262 -2.77 -64.78 -29.34
N ARG A 263 -3.65 -65.71 -28.97
CA ARG A 263 -5.08 -65.56 -29.22
C ARG A 263 -5.53 -64.31 -28.45
N LYS A 264 -6.15 -63.37 -29.17
CA LYS A 264 -6.69 -62.11 -28.64
C LYS A 264 -7.80 -62.40 -27.62
N ALA A 265 -7.44 -62.77 -26.40
CA ALA A 265 -8.39 -62.93 -25.32
C ALA A 265 -8.93 -61.55 -24.92
N ALA A 266 -10.25 -61.40 -24.91
CA ALA A 266 -10.89 -60.19 -24.42
C ALA A 266 -10.52 -59.96 -22.93
N PRO A 267 -10.30 -58.70 -22.51
CA PRO A 267 -9.94 -58.39 -21.13
C PRO A 267 -11.00 -58.88 -20.14
N LEU A 268 -10.57 -59.42 -18.99
CA LEU A 268 -11.39 -60.13 -18.00
C LEU A 268 -12.66 -59.38 -17.52
N TRP A 269 -12.66 -58.05 -17.56
CA TRP A 269 -13.84 -57.26 -17.19
C TRP A 269 -14.98 -57.38 -18.22
N LYS A 270 -14.67 -57.60 -19.52
CA LYS A 270 -15.67 -57.85 -20.57
C LYS A 270 -16.29 -59.25 -20.46
N GLN A 271 -15.52 -60.23 -19.98
CA GLN A 271 -16.04 -61.58 -19.76
C GLN A 271 -17.02 -61.63 -18.58
N ARG A 272 -16.84 -60.78 -17.55
CA ARG A 272 -17.74 -60.71 -16.39
C ARG A 272 -19.07 -60.00 -16.68
N SER A 273 -19.15 -59.18 -17.73
CA SER A 273 -20.36 -58.42 -18.07
C SER A 273 -21.34 -59.18 -18.98
N GLY A 274 -21.09 -60.46 -19.29
CA GLY A 274 -21.99 -61.29 -20.09
C GLY A 274 -22.17 -60.86 -21.56
N LEU A 275 -21.22 -60.07 -22.08
CA LEU A 275 -21.26 -59.44 -23.41
C LEU A 275 -20.29 -60.08 -24.42
N VAL A 276 -19.85 -61.32 -24.14
CA VAL A 276 -18.90 -62.05 -25.00
C VAL A 276 -19.60 -63.32 -25.47
N ASP A 277 -19.56 -63.58 -26.78
CA ASP A 277 -20.09 -64.79 -27.39
C ASP A 277 -19.38 -66.03 -26.86
N GLU A 278 -20.10 -67.15 -26.75
CA GLU A 278 -19.65 -68.39 -26.09
C GLU A 278 -18.36 -68.98 -26.68
N GLU A 279 -18.05 -68.64 -27.93
CA GLU A 279 -16.86 -69.08 -28.67
C GLU A 279 -15.56 -68.40 -28.22
N ASP A 280 -15.65 -67.23 -27.58
CA ASP A 280 -14.51 -66.43 -27.08
C ASP A 280 -14.32 -66.54 -25.55
N TYR A 281 -15.07 -67.43 -24.89
CA TYR A 281 -14.98 -67.67 -23.46
C TYR A 281 -13.77 -68.55 -23.13
N VAL A 282 -12.76 -67.98 -22.47
CA VAL A 282 -11.62 -68.75 -21.95
C VAL A 282 -11.94 -69.20 -20.52
N PRO A 283 -12.10 -70.51 -20.25
CA PRO A 283 -12.38 -70.99 -18.90
C PRO A 283 -11.23 -70.63 -17.97
N ALA A 284 -11.57 -70.06 -16.80
CA ALA A 284 -10.59 -69.74 -15.77
C ALA A 284 -9.83 -71.03 -15.38
N PRO A 285 -8.49 -70.99 -15.25
CA PRO A 285 -7.71 -72.18 -14.94
C PRO A 285 -8.12 -72.73 -13.56
N THR A 286 -8.77 -73.90 -13.56
CA THR A 286 -9.15 -74.64 -12.36
C THR A 286 -7.97 -75.46 -11.85
N ARG A 287 -6.94 -74.78 -11.34
CA ARG A 287 -5.97 -75.26 -10.33
C ARG A 287 -4.86 -74.23 -10.19
N HIS A 288 -4.75 -73.64 -9.02
CA HIS A 288 -3.51 -73.01 -8.58
C HIS A 288 -2.50 -74.12 -8.28
N GLU A 289 -1.72 -74.55 -9.27
CA GLU A 289 -0.38 -75.05 -8.97
C GLU A 289 0.45 -73.82 -8.58
N PRO A 290 1.03 -73.78 -7.36
CA PRO A 290 1.91 -72.69 -7.00
C PRO A 290 3.13 -72.76 -7.91
N LEU A 291 3.22 -71.82 -8.86
CA LEU A 291 4.46 -71.56 -9.58
C LEU A 291 5.51 -71.23 -8.52
N ARG A 292 6.43 -72.19 -8.33
CA ARG A 292 7.68 -71.98 -7.60
C ARG A 292 8.49 -71.01 -8.44
N TYR A 293 8.29 -69.72 -8.21
CA TYR A 293 9.27 -68.72 -8.60
C TYR A 293 10.47 -68.95 -7.69
N GLU A 294 11.54 -69.52 -8.24
CA GLU A 294 12.87 -69.28 -7.68
C GLU A 294 13.09 -67.77 -7.79
N GLU A 295 12.89 -67.06 -6.69
CA GLU A 295 13.27 -65.66 -6.58
C GLU A 295 14.77 -65.59 -6.88
N PRO A 296 15.21 -64.91 -7.95
CA PRO A 296 16.61 -64.54 -8.04
C PRO A 296 16.88 -63.66 -6.83
N VAL A 297 17.78 -64.13 -5.95
CA VAL A 297 18.29 -63.36 -4.82
C VAL A 297 19.10 -62.20 -5.40
N LEU A 298 18.40 -61.17 -5.88
CA LEU A 298 18.98 -59.86 -6.06
C LEU A 298 19.25 -59.35 -4.65
N ASN A 299 20.49 -59.50 -4.20
CA ASN A 299 21.07 -58.74 -3.12
C ASN A 299 21.09 -57.26 -3.53
N ALA A 300 19.92 -56.63 -3.65
CA ALA A 300 19.82 -55.18 -3.66
C ALA A 300 20.25 -54.73 -2.27
N PRO A 301 21.32 -53.92 -2.14
CA PRO A 301 21.72 -53.41 -0.84
C PRO A 301 20.50 -52.73 -0.22
N ALA A 302 20.13 -53.16 0.98
CA ALA A 302 19.07 -52.52 1.74
C ALA A 302 19.50 -51.08 2.01
N VAL A 303 19.12 -50.16 1.12
CA VAL A 303 19.26 -48.72 1.33
C VAL A 303 18.25 -48.39 2.42
N THR A 304 18.69 -48.55 3.67
CA THR A 304 17.94 -48.08 4.82
C THR A 304 17.77 -46.56 4.63
N PRO A 305 16.54 -46.04 4.45
CA PRO A 305 16.36 -44.61 4.34
C PRO A 305 16.88 -44.00 5.64
N ALA A 306 17.92 -43.17 5.52
CA ALA A 306 18.53 -42.52 6.67
C ALA A 306 17.41 -41.84 7.47
N ARG A 307 17.15 -42.33 8.69
CA ARG A 307 16.16 -41.73 9.59
C ARG A 307 16.57 -40.28 9.78
N SER A 308 15.86 -39.38 9.10
CA SER A 308 16.04 -37.94 9.17
C SER A 308 15.89 -37.54 10.63
N LYS A 309 17.03 -37.41 11.33
CA LYS A 309 17.12 -36.87 12.68
C LYS A 309 16.32 -35.58 12.67
N PHE A 310 15.43 -35.43 13.65
CA PHE A 310 14.56 -34.28 13.85
C PHE A 310 15.38 -32.99 13.61
N GLY A 311 15.26 -32.46 12.39
CA GLY A 311 16.36 -31.70 11.79
C GLY A 311 16.54 -30.40 12.54
N ILE A 312 17.79 -30.09 12.89
CA ILE A 312 18.24 -28.76 13.37
C ILE A 312 17.58 -27.64 12.54
N ARG A 313 17.33 -27.89 11.26
CA ARG A 313 16.55 -27.05 10.34
C ARG A 313 15.15 -26.66 10.84
N LYS A 314 14.37 -27.57 11.43
CA LYS A 314 13.03 -27.28 11.98
C LYS A 314 13.11 -26.39 13.23
N VAL A 315 14.12 -26.60 14.08
CA VAL A 315 14.35 -25.79 15.28
C VAL A 315 14.81 -24.39 14.88
N LEU A 316 15.71 -24.27 13.91
CA LEU A 316 16.15 -22.98 13.36
C LEU A 316 14.99 -22.21 12.71
N ILE A 317 14.09 -22.89 11.99
CA ILE A 317 12.87 -22.28 11.43
C ILE A 317 11.99 -21.70 12.54
N GLY A 318 11.81 -22.44 13.65
CA GLY A 318 11.04 -21.96 14.80
C GLY A 318 11.66 -20.72 15.45
N ILE A 319 12.98 -20.71 15.61
CA ILE A 319 13.71 -19.60 16.25
C ILE A 319 13.71 -18.35 15.35
N VAL A 320 14.06 -18.50 14.07
CA VAL A 320 14.10 -17.35 13.13
C VAL A 320 12.71 -16.82 12.85
N GLY A 321 11.71 -17.70 12.67
CA GLY A 321 10.32 -17.31 12.54
C GLY A 321 9.78 -16.61 13.79
N GLY A 322 10.15 -17.11 14.98
CA GLY A 322 9.81 -16.51 16.27
C GLY A 322 10.42 -15.12 16.45
N LEU A 323 11.73 -14.97 16.19
CA LEU A 323 12.43 -13.67 16.26
C LEU A 323 11.89 -12.67 15.25
N PHE A 324 11.54 -13.11 14.04
CA PHE A 324 10.88 -12.25 13.05
C PHE A 324 9.51 -11.79 13.54
N PHE A 325 8.69 -12.69 14.07
CA PHE A 325 7.37 -12.33 14.64
C PHE A 325 7.50 -11.40 15.85
N LEU A 326 8.49 -11.60 16.71
CA LEU A 326 8.76 -10.75 17.86
C LEU A 326 9.22 -9.36 17.44
N GLY A 327 10.12 -9.28 16.45
CA GLY A 327 10.54 -8.01 15.86
C GLY A 327 9.38 -7.28 15.18
N LEU A 328 8.57 -8.01 14.41
CA LEU A 328 7.40 -7.46 13.73
C LEU A 328 6.33 -6.98 14.73
N ALA A 329 6.02 -7.78 15.74
CA ALA A 329 5.09 -7.41 16.81
C ALA A 329 5.60 -6.21 17.62
N ALA A 330 6.90 -6.14 17.92
CA ALA A 330 7.49 -4.98 18.59
C ALA A 330 7.41 -3.73 17.72
N THR A 331 7.69 -3.83 16.42
CA THR A 331 7.56 -2.68 15.50
C THR A 331 6.12 -2.25 15.29
N VAL A 332 5.17 -3.19 15.22
CA VAL A 332 3.73 -2.89 15.08
C VAL A 332 3.19 -2.31 16.38
N SER A 333 3.60 -2.83 17.54
CA SER A 333 3.22 -2.28 18.85
C SER A 333 3.81 -0.89 19.10
N ASP A 334 5.04 -0.63 18.64
CA ASP A 334 5.64 0.71 18.66
C ASP A 334 4.93 1.66 17.68
N LEU A 335 4.48 1.15 16.51
CA LEU A 335 3.65 1.90 15.57
C LEU A 335 2.30 2.28 16.21
N ILE A 336 1.63 1.33 16.85
CA ILE A 336 0.31 1.52 17.47
C ILE A 336 0.40 2.43 18.69
N GLY A 337 1.42 2.26 19.53
CA GLY A 337 1.63 3.10 20.71
C GLY A 337 1.97 4.55 20.37
N LYS A 338 2.58 4.80 19.21
CA LYS A 338 2.90 6.16 18.74
C LYS A 338 1.80 6.77 17.86
N SER A 339 1.02 5.94 17.16
CA SER A 339 -0.17 6.43 16.43
C SER A 339 -1.29 6.88 17.36
N SER A 340 -1.32 6.43 18.63
CA SER A 340 -2.31 6.90 19.61
C SER A 340 -1.98 8.27 20.21
N GLU A 341 -0.77 8.78 20.03
CA GLU A 341 -0.35 10.12 20.51
C GLU A 341 -0.26 11.16 19.37
N ALA A 342 -0.41 10.73 18.11
CA ALA A 342 -0.40 11.62 16.96
C ALA A 342 -1.81 12.21 16.73
N ASN A 343 -2.08 13.36 17.35
CA ASN A 343 -3.05 14.32 16.83
C ASN A 343 -2.50 14.88 15.51
N ALA A 344 -2.53 14.08 14.44
CA ALA A 344 -2.12 14.49 13.11
C ALA A 344 -3.26 15.23 12.42
N LEU A 345 -2.99 16.47 12.04
CA LEU A 345 -3.82 17.32 11.17
C LEU A 345 -3.80 16.76 9.75
N GLU A 346 -4.83 15.99 9.38
CA GLU A 346 -5.05 15.49 8.03
C GLU A 346 -5.71 16.61 7.18
N THR A 347 -4.92 17.61 6.77
CA THR A 347 -5.37 18.59 5.77
C THR A 347 -5.39 17.93 4.40
N ARG A 348 -6.57 17.69 3.79
CA ARG A 348 -6.63 17.31 2.37
C ARG A 348 -5.95 18.37 1.53
N SER A 349 -4.80 18.03 0.99
CA SER A 349 -4.09 18.89 0.05
C SER A 349 -4.81 18.87 -1.31
N ILE A 350 -4.48 19.81 -2.19
CA ILE A 350 -4.87 19.79 -3.60
C ILE A 350 -4.49 18.44 -4.25
N GLU A 351 -3.49 17.75 -3.71
CA GLU A 351 -3.07 16.43 -4.18
C GLU A 351 -4.10 15.35 -3.85
N GLU A 352 -4.92 15.50 -2.80
CA GLU A 352 -6.02 14.57 -2.50
C GLU A 352 -7.16 14.68 -3.51
N THR A 353 -7.58 15.90 -3.86
CA THR A 353 -8.62 16.11 -4.89
C THR A 353 -8.14 15.63 -6.25
N VAL A 354 -6.87 15.86 -6.59
CA VAL A 354 -6.25 15.33 -7.82
C VAL A 354 -6.14 13.81 -7.76
N ALA A 355 -5.76 13.24 -6.61
CA ALA A 355 -5.67 11.80 -6.39
C ALA A 355 -7.04 11.11 -6.49
N GLN A 356 -8.08 11.72 -5.93
CA GLN A 356 -9.45 11.21 -5.94
C GLN A 356 -10.04 11.31 -7.36
N ASN A 357 -9.90 12.45 -8.03
CA ASN A 357 -10.29 12.58 -9.44
C ASN A 357 -9.52 11.62 -10.36
N ALA A 358 -8.24 11.40 -10.10
CA ALA A 358 -7.45 10.40 -10.81
C ALA A 358 -7.96 8.98 -10.51
N ALA A 359 -8.35 8.69 -9.26
CA ALA A 359 -8.91 7.42 -8.87
C ALA A 359 -10.25 7.14 -9.55
N THR A 360 -11.19 8.09 -9.55
CA THR A 360 -12.48 7.99 -10.25
C THR A 360 -12.29 7.82 -11.76
N ALA A 361 -11.26 8.46 -12.34
CA ALA A 361 -10.94 8.29 -13.76
C ALA A 361 -10.30 6.92 -14.11
N ILE A 362 -9.67 6.26 -13.14
CA ILE A 362 -8.96 4.98 -13.32
C ILE A 362 -9.89 3.79 -13.03
N VAL A 363 -10.74 3.92 -12.01
CA VAL A 363 -11.65 2.87 -11.57
C VAL A 363 -12.95 3.00 -12.36
N PRO A 364 -13.32 1.98 -13.16
CA PRO A 364 -14.56 2.05 -13.93
C PRO A 364 -15.78 1.99 -13.02
N ASP A 365 -16.79 2.83 -13.32
CA ASP A 365 -18.10 2.77 -12.69
C ASP A 365 -18.67 1.35 -12.73
N ALA A 366 -19.33 0.97 -11.63
CA ALA A 366 -20.03 -0.29 -11.53
C ALA A 366 -21.12 -0.36 -12.62
N ASP A 367 -21.16 -1.49 -13.34
CA ASP A 367 -22.17 -1.74 -14.37
C ASP A 367 -23.57 -1.65 -13.73
N PRO A 368 -24.47 -0.76 -14.19
CA PRO A 368 -25.80 -0.63 -13.60
C PRO A 368 -26.67 -1.89 -13.74
N ASN A 369 -26.30 -2.83 -14.62
CA ASN A 369 -26.98 -4.12 -14.78
C ASN A 369 -26.32 -5.28 -14.02
N ARG A 370 -25.47 -4.98 -13.03
CA ARG A 370 -24.71 -6.01 -12.31
C ARG A 370 -25.59 -6.87 -11.40
N HIS A 371 -25.35 -8.18 -11.41
CA HIS A 371 -26.06 -9.14 -10.58
C HIS A 371 -25.74 -8.92 -9.09
N TRP A 372 -26.76 -9.03 -8.23
CA TRP A 372 -26.68 -8.88 -6.76
C TRP A 372 -25.65 -9.78 -6.06
N THR A 373 -25.12 -10.80 -6.74
CA THR A 373 -24.07 -11.70 -6.23
C THR A 373 -22.65 -11.21 -6.49
N ASP A 374 -22.47 -10.19 -7.32
CA ASP A 374 -21.15 -9.67 -7.66
C ASP A 374 -20.76 -8.54 -6.71
N ILE A 375 -19.75 -8.80 -5.87
CA ILE A 375 -19.22 -7.81 -4.93
C ILE A 375 -18.62 -6.63 -5.72
N ASP A 376 -19.09 -5.42 -5.42
CA ASP A 376 -18.50 -4.20 -5.95
C ASP A 376 -17.24 -3.81 -5.19
N VAL A 377 -16.14 -3.85 -5.93
CA VAL A 377 -14.81 -3.51 -5.44
C VAL A 377 -14.36 -2.15 -5.96
N ALA A 378 -15.17 -1.48 -6.79
CA ALA A 378 -14.85 -0.15 -7.32
C ALA A 378 -14.59 0.88 -6.19
N PRO A 379 -15.43 0.98 -5.14
CA PRO A 379 -15.18 1.94 -4.07
C PRO A 379 -13.86 1.68 -3.33
N ILE A 380 -13.51 0.41 -3.14
CA ILE A 380 -12.26 -0.01 -2.48
C ILE A 380 -11.05 0.31 -3.36
N ALA A 381 -11.17 0.05 -4.66
CA ALA A 381 -10.11 0.36 -5.63
C ALA A 381 -9.90 1.87 -5.76
N GLU A 382 -10.98 2.66 -5.75
CA GLU A 382 -10.93 4.11 -5.87
C GLU A 382 -10.25 4.71 -4.64
N TRP A 383 -10.68 4.30 -3.45
CA TRP A 383 -10.05 4.69 -2.20
C TRP A 383 -8.55 4.33 -2.16
N PHE A 384 -8.18 3.11 -2.60
CA PHE A 384 -6.78 2.68 -2.61
C PHE A 384 -5.93 3.49 -3.59
N VAL A 385 -6.45 3.78 -4.79
CA VAL A 385 -5.76 4.60 -5.79
C VAL A 385 -5.60 6.04 -5.31
N ALA A 386 -6.61 6.60 -4.66
CA ALA A 386 -6.54 7.94 -4.08
C ALA A 386 -5.45 8.01 -2.99
N LYS A 387 -5.47 7.09 -2.01
CA LYS A 387 -4.42 7.03 -0.99
C LYS A 387 -3.04 6.72 -1.60
N PHE A 388 -2.96 6.03 -2.74
CA PHE A 388 -1.68 5.78 -3.42
C PHE A 388 -1.09 7.02 -4.07
N PHE A 389 -1.92 7.83 -4.73
CA PHE A 389 -1.47 9.10 -5.27
C PHE A 389 -1.11 10.09 -4.17
N LEU A 390 -1.86 10.13 -3.07
CA LEU A 390 -1.50 10.89 -1.87
C LEU A 390 -0.16 10.45 -1.29
N ALA A 391 0.04 9.14 -1.16
CA ALA A 391 1.30 8.61 -0.67
C ALA A 391 2.48 8.98 -1.59
N ILE A 392 2.27 9.03 -2.91
CA ILE A 392 3.26 9.52 -3.88
C ILE A 392 3.48 11.03 -3.75
N ALA A 393 2.43 11.80 -3.47
CA ALA A 393 2.49 13.25 -3.28
C ALA A 393 3.26 13.64 -2.00
N GLY A 394 3.44 12.70 -1.08
CA GLY A 394 4.23 12.90 0.14
C GLY A 394 3.39 12.92 1.41
N ASP A 395 2.08 12.65 1.31
CA ASP A 395 1.19 12.48 2.45
C ASP A 395 1.65 11.26 3.28
N VAL A 396 2.07 11.55 4.51
CA VAL A 396 2.64 10.58 5.45
C VAL A 396 1.56 9.62 5.96
N ASP A 397 0.34 10.09 6.18
CA ASP A 397 -0.77 9.27 6.67
C ASP A 397 -1.20 8.27 5.61
N ALA A 398 -1.29 8.71 4.35
CA ALA A 398 -1.54 7.82 3.23
C ALA A 398 -0.42 6.78 3.02
N GLN A 399 0.85 7.16 3.22
CA GLN A 399 1.98 6.22 3.19
C GLN A 399 1.92 5.18 4.31
N ILE A 400 1.63 5.61 5.55
CA ILE A 400 1.52 4.72 6.71
C ILE A 400 0.37 3.74 6.51
N LEU A 401 -0.79 4.24 6.08
CA LEU A 401 -1.99 3.44 5.90
C LEU A 401 -1.83 2.42 4.76
N LEU A 402 -1.27 2.81 3.62
CA LEU A 402 -0.95 1.87 2.53
C LEU A 402 0.14 0.88 2.92
N GLY A 403 1.17 1.36 3.64
CA GLY A 403 2.19 0.51 4.22
C GLY A 403 1.59 -0.54 5.16
N GLY A 404 0.68 -0.12 6.04
CA GLY A 404 -0.07 -0.97 6.96
C GLY A 404 -0.92 -2.01 6.23
N MET A 405 -1.61 -1.63 5.15
CA MET A 405 -2.38 -2.57 4.34
C MET A 405 -1.49 -3.61 3.64
N LEU A 406 -0.37 -3.19 3.07
CA LEU A 406 0.60 -4.10 2.45
C LEU A 406 1.21 -5.07 3.47
N ILE A 407 1.57 -4.56 4.65
CA ILE A 407 2.08 -5.38 5.76
C ILE A 407 1.00 -6.34 6.24
N GLY A 408 -0.23 -5.87 6.44
CA GLY A 408 -1.37 -6.69 6.86
C GLY A 408 -1.69 -7.80 5.86
N LEU A 409 -1.73 -7.49 4.57
CA LEU A 409 -1.90 -8.48 3.50
C LEU A 409 -0.75 -9.50 3.49
N PHE A 410 0.49 -9.04 3.66
CA PHE A 410 1.65 -9.92 3.74
C PHE A 410 1.56 -10.86 4.95
N VAL A 411 1.20 -10.35 6.13
CA VAL A 411 0.99 -11.14 7.35
C VAL A 411 -0.15 -12.14 7.15
N ALA A 412 -1.26 -11.74 6.55
CA ALA A 412 -2.39 -12.63 6.26
C ALA A 412 -1.99 -13.76 5.29
N MET A 413 -1.28 -13.43 4.21
CA MET A 413 -0.76 -14.42 3.26
C MET A 413 0.27 -15.35 3.91
N PHE A 414 1.15 -14.81 4.75
CA PHE A 414 2.13 -15.59 5.50
C PHE A 414 1.44 -16.55 6.46
N ALA A 415 0.46 -16.07 7.24
CA ALA A 415 -0.33 -16.88 8.16
C ALA A 415 -1.11 -17.97 7.42
N LEU A 416 -1.71 -17.65 6.27
CA LEU A 416 -2.41 -18.62 5.43
C LEU A 416 -1.47 -19.71 4.91
N ARG A 417 -0.30 -19.31 4.40
CA ARG A 417 0.74 -20.25 3.94
C ARG A 417 1.24 -21.14 5.08
N TRP A 418 1.50 -20.54 6.25
CA TRP A 418 1.92 -21.25 7.44
C TRP A 418 0.87 -22.26 7.89
N PHE A 419 -0.41 -21.85 7.91
CA PHE A 419 -1.54 -22.73 8.20
C PHE A 419 -1.56 -23.94 7.27
N PHE A 420 -1.35 -23.77 5.95
CA PHE A 420 -1.30 -24.90 5.03
C PHE A 420 -0.07 -25.81 5.25
N ILE A 421 1.09 -25.25 5.57
CA ILE A 421 2.30 -26.03 5.89
C ILE A 421 2.07 -26.86 7.15
N VAL A 422 1.58 -26.23 8.22
CA VAL A 422 1.27 -26.89 9.49
C VAL A 422 0.19 -27.95 9.29
N ARG A 423 -0.90 -27.62 8.59
CA ARG A 423 -1.96 -28.58 8.27
C ARG A 423 -1.45 -29.76 7.47
N ARG A 424 -0.55 -29.56 6.50
CA ARG A 424 0.05 -30.65 5.71
C ARG A 424 0.99 -31.52 6.55
N ALA A 425 1.72 -30.91 7.49
CA ALA A 425 2.60 -31.64 8.40
C ALA A 425 1.84 -32.44 9.47
N LEU A 426 0.69 -31.93 9.92
CA LEU A 426 -0.15 -32.54 10.96
C LEU A 426 -1.23 -33.48 10.41
N ARG A 427 -1.54 -33.46 9.10
CA ARG A 427 -2.43 -34.46 8.51
C ARG A 427 -1.78 -35.84 8.71
N PRO A 428 -2.39 -36.76 9.48
CA PRO A 428 -1.87 -38.10 9.61
C PRO A 428 -1.79 -38.69 8.21
N LYS A 429 -0.61 -39.21 7.84
CA LYS A 429 -0.47 -39.97 6.60
C LYS A 429 -1.30 -41.23 6.79
N THR A 430 -2.56 -41.19 6.36
CA THR A 430 -3.37 -42.38 6.13
C THR A 430 -2.79 -43.08 4.91
N THR A 431 -1.62 -43.69 5.07
CA THR A 431 -1.20 -44.76 4.18
C THR A 431 -2.18 -45.88 4.45
N ALA A 432 -3.21 -46.00 3.62
CA ALA A 432 -4.04 -47.19 3.59
C ALA A 432 -3.11 -48.34 3.19
N ARG A 433 -2.50 -49.00 4.18
CA ARG A 433 -1.89 -50.30 3.99
C ARG A 433 -3.06 -51.26 3.77
N PHE A 434 -3.45 -51.43 2.51
CA PHE A 434 -4.41 -52.46 2.12
C PHE A 434 -3.86 -53.87 2.35
N ASP A 435 -2.56 -54.03 2.64
CA ASP A 435 -1.92 -55.31 2.92
C ASP A 435 -2.14 -55.88 4.34
N SER A 436 -2.88 -55.19 5.23
CA SER A 436 -3.10 -55.70 6.60
C SER A 436 -4.56 -56.02 6.95
N MET A 437 -5.46 -56.16 5.97
CA MET A 437 -6.74 -56.84 6.21
C MET A 437 -6.59 -58.35 6.02
N GLY A 438 -5.71 -58.94 6.84
CA GLY A 438 -5.81 -60.35 7.18
C GLY A 438 -6.94 -60.50 8.21
N LEU A 439 -8.09 -61.00 7.75
CA LEU A 439 -9.07 -61.67 8.61
C LEU A 439 -8.33 -62.83 9.29
N ASN A 440 -8.17 -62.75 10.62
CA ASN A 440 -7.93 -63.92 11.46
C ASN A 440 -9.25 -64.63 11.73
#